data_AF-A0AAU4ZPR7-F1
#
_entry.id   AF-A0AAU4ZPR7-F1
#
_cell.length_a   1.000
_cell.length_b   1.000
_cell.length_c   1.000
_cell.angle_alpha   90.00
_cell.angle_beta   90.00
_cell.angle_gamma   90.00
#
_symmetry.space_group_name_H-M   'P 1'
#
loop_
_entity.id
_entity.type
_entity.pdbx_description
1 polymer ?
#
loop_
_entity_poly.entity_id
_entity_poly.type
_entity_poly.pdbx_seq_one_letter_code
_entity_poly.pdbx_strand_id
1 'polypeptide(L)'
;MNRNRFKVGAISAVIGVLSTLLVGLTASPASAATPQCNWAQITTFSALPSGRYQYLPTFSGSGGYNYHCWMAYGTRNAGVAALQGAINLCYNSIPDIDVDRVYGNDTLAAVRAVQTQHRIKVDGEYGPDTYAAMKFPLYRIVDNQFSGTCM
;
A
#
# COMPACT_ATOMS: atom_id res chain seq x y z
N MET A 1 -33.00 9.65 25.53
CA MET A 1 -31.74 9.77 24.76
C MET A 1 -31.11 8.37 24.68
N ASN A 2 -31.09 7.80 23.46
CA ASN A 2 -30.68 6.43 23.08
C ASN A 2 -29.33 5.99 23.67
N ARG A 3 -29.12 4.77 24.20
CA ARG A 3 -29.16 3.40 23.61
C ARG A 3 -28.07 3.22 22.53
N ASN A 4 -27.08 2.31 22.66
CA ASN A 4 -27.29 0.87 22.82
C ASN A 4 -26.15 0.14 23.55
N ARG A 5 -26.58 -0.79 24.41
CA ARG A 5 -25.80 -1.77 25.16
C ARG A 5 -25.86 -3.10 24.42
N PHE A 6 -24.74 -3.79 24.22
CA PHE A 6 -24.76 -5.20 23.85
C PHE A 6 -25.04 -6.03 25.12
N LYS A 7 -26.26 -6.58 25.21
CA LYS A 7 -26.63 -7.62 26.18
C LYS A 7 -26.71 -8.95 25.42
N VAL A 8 -25.83 -9.88 25.76
CA VAL A 8 -25.96 -11.30 25.40
C VAL A 8 -26.77 -11.94 26.54
N GLY A 9 -28.01 -12.29 26.26
CA GLY A 9 -28.86 -13.08 27.14
C GLY A 9 -29.11 -14.45 26.52
N ALA A 10 -28.84 -15.51 27.27
CA ALA A 10 -29.33 -16.85 26.99
C ALA A 10 -30.76 -17.02 27.56
N ILE A 11 -31.60 -17.86 26.92
CA ILE A 11 -32.53 -18.86 27.52
C ILE A 11 -33.46 -19.46 26.43
N SER A 12 -33.29 -20.77 26.22
CA SER A 12 -34.21 -21.91 25.97
C SER A 12 -35.37 -21.94 24.95
N ALA A 13 -35.22 -22.93 24.04
CA ALA A 13 -36.11 -24.08 23.68
C ALA A 13 -37.51 -23.90 23.04
N VAL A 14 -37.69 -24.41 21.81
CA VAL A 14 -38.90 -25.14 21.35
C VAL A 14 -38.49 -26.24 20.33
N ILE A 15 -39.04 -27.44 20.50
CA ILE A 15 -38.91 -28.65 19.66
C ILE A 15 -39.84 -28.55 18.44
N GLY A 16 -39.37 -28.90 17.23
CA GLY A 16 -40.26 -29.31 16.15
C GLY A 16 -39.81 -29.05 14.70
N VAL A 17 -39.76 -30.15 13.93
CA VAL A 17 -39.87 -30.28 12.47
C VAL A 17 -38.59 -30.21 11.60
N LEU A 18 -38.22 -31.40 11.18
CA LEU A 18 -37.40 -31.82 10.03
C LEU A 18 -37.61 -30.96 8.76
N SER A 19 -36.55 -30.28 8.28
CA SER A 19 -36.30 -29.99 6.85
C SER A 19 -34.96 -29.25 6.66
N THR A 20 -34.06 -29.89 5.91
CA THR A 20 -32.85 -29.39 5.24
C THR A 20 -32.50 -27.90 5.44
N LEU A 21 -31.58 -27.59 6.36
CA LEU A 21 -30.69 -26.46 6.14
C LEU A 21 -29.41 -27.03 5.54
N LEU A 22 -29.20 -26.75 4.25
CA LEU A 22 -27.85 -26.75 3.69
C LEU A 22 -27.00 -25.95 4.68
N VAL A 23 -26.00 -26.60 5.27
CA VAL A 23 -24.88 -25.91 5.88
C VAL A 23 -24.21 -25.20 4.71
N GLY A 24 -24.68 -24.00 4.41
CA GLY A 24 -24.02 -23.05 3.56
C GLY A 24 -22.74 -22.67 4.27
N LEU A 25 -21.73 -23.54 4.17
CA LEU A 25 -20.34 -23.13 4.21
C LEU A 25 -20.16 -22.27 2.96
N THR A 26 -20.66 -21.03 3.01
CA THR A 26 -20.06 -19.99 2.20
C THR A 26 -18.66 -19.85 2.78
N ALA A 27 -17.73 -20.66 2.27
CA ALA A 27 -16.33 -20.35 2.38
C ALA A 27 -16.24 -18.92 1.85
N SER A 28 -16.10 -17.96 2.76
CA SER A 28 -15.77 -16.60 2.36
C SER A 28 -14.56 -16.77 1.47
N PRO A 29 -14.53 -16.19 0.25
CA PRO A 29 -13.29 -16.19 -0.49
C PRO A 29 -12.25 -15.63 0.49
N ALA A 30 -11.22 -16.42 0.79
CA ALA A 30 -10.06 -15.91 1.47
C ALA A 30 -9.42 -14.94 0.46
N SER A 31 -9.93 -13.71 0.40
CA SER A 31 -9.24 -12.60 -0.20
C SER A 31 -7.97 -12.48 0.61
N ALA A 32 -6.90 -13.10 0.11
CA ALA A 32 -5.58 -13.02 0.71
C ALA A 32 -5.29 -11.53 0.88
N ALA A 33 -5.20 -11.10 2.14
CA ALA A 33 -4.88 -9.72 2.46
C ALA A 33 -3.60 -9.35 1.70
N THR A 34 -3.62 -8.20 1.02
CA THR A 34 -2.40 -7.68 0.39
C THR A 34 -1.31 -7.62 1.46
N PRO A 35 -0.10 -8.15 1.20
CA PRO A 35 0.94 -8.13 2.20
C PRO A 35 1.40 -6.69 2.44
N GLN A 36 1.80 -6.39 3.68
CA GLN A 36 2.41 -5.09 3.98
C GLN A 36 3.80 -5.04 3.34
N CYS A 37 4.18 -3.95 2.66
CA CYS A 37 5.53 -3.80 2.16
C CYS A 37 6.50 -3.84 3.34
N ASN A 38 7.57 -4.61 3.21
CA ASN A 38 8.60 -4.77 4.24
C ASN A 38 9.99 -4.35 3.73
N TRP A 39 10.11 -3.99 2.45
CA TRP A 39 11.39 -3.71 1.79
C TRP A 39 11.22 -2.73 0.62
N ALA A 40 12.33 -2.39 -0.02
CA ALA A 40 12.36 -1.69 -1.31
C ALA A 40 13.37 -2.34 -2.27
N GLN A 41 12.98 -2.55 -3.52
CA GLN A 41 13.80 -3.23 -4.51
C GLN A 41 14.28 -2.30 -5.60
N ILE A 42 15.53 -2.54 -6.01
CA ILE A 42 16.10 -1.96 -7.21
C ILE A 42 15.67 -2.84 -8.37
N THR A 43 15.05 -2.24 -9.38
CA THR A 43 14.49 -2.97 -10.50
C THR A 43 14.85 -2.31 -11.83
N THR A 44 15.20 -3.17 -12.78
CA THR A 44 15.43 -2.83 -14.18
C THR A 44 14.37 -3.53 -15.02
N PHE A 45 13.16 -2.98 -15.09
CA PHE A 45 12.11 -3.56 -15.92
C PHE A 45 12.43 -3.37 -17.41
N SER A 46 11.98 -4.28 -18.26
CA SER A 46 12.11 -4.15 -19.72
C SER A 46 11.42 -2.89 -20.28
N ALA A 47 10.51 -2.29 -19.52
CA ALA A 47 9.86 -1.03 -19.85
C ALA A 47 10.73 0.22 -19.55
N LEU A 48 11.83 0.07 -18.80
CA LEU A 48 12.74 1.18 -18.49
C LEU A 48 13.71 1.40 -19.65
N PRO A 49 14.06 2.67 -19.96
CA PRO A 49 15.15 2.95 -20.89
C PRO A 49 16.46 2.31 -20.44
N SER A 50 17.28 1.88 -21.41
CA SER A 50 18.56 1.23 -21.13
C SER A 50 19.44 2.08 -20.22
N GLY A 51 20.09 1.42 -19.25
CA GLY A 51 20.95 2.10 -18.29
C GLY A 51 20.20 2.79 -17.14
N ARG A 52 18.92 2.48 -16.94
CA ARG A 52 18.11 3.04 -15.84
C ARG A 52 17.56 1.97 -14.91
N TYR A 53 17.35 2.34 -13.66
CA TYR A 53 16.65 1.53 -12.65
C TYR A 53 15.67 2.37 -11.83
N GLN A 54 14.71 1.71 -11.20
CA GLN A 54 13.79 2.29 -10.22
C GLN A 54 14.04 1.70 -8.83
N TYR A 55 13.66 2.47 -7.81
CA TYR A 55 13.63 2.01 -6.42
C TYR A 55 12.18 2.01 -5.93
N LEU A 56 11.61 0.82 -5.75
CA LEU A 56 10.17 0.64 -5.50
C LEU A 56 9.89 -0.03 -4.16
N PRO A 57 8.83 0.38 -3.44
CA PRO A 57 8.34 -0.38 -2.29
C PRO A 57 7.92 -1.79 -2.70
N THR A 58 8.27 -2.78 -1.87
CA THR A 58 7.91 -4.17 -2.13
C THR A 58 7.69 -4.96 -0.84
N PHE A 59 6.94 -6.04 -0.94
CA PHE A 59 7.00 -7.15 -0.01
C PHE A 59 7.99 -8.21 -0.51
N SER A 60 9.01 -8.49 0.30
CA SER A 60 9.97 -9.57 0.11
C SER A 60 9.57 -10.76 0.98
N GLY A 61 9.28 -11.89 0.34
CA GLY A 61 8.99 -13.17 1.01
C GLY A 61 9.69 -14.35 0.33
N SER A 62 9.41 -15.57 0.77
CA SER A 62 10.05 -16.79 0.26
C SER A 62 9.83 -17.05 -1.24
N GLY A 63 8.81 -16.43 -1.83
CA GLY A 63 8.48 -16.53 -3.26
C GLY A 63 9.01 -15.37 -4.12
N GLY A 64 9.84 -14.48 -3.56
CA GLY A 64 10.38 -13.31 -4.27
C GLY A 64 9.74 -11.99 -3.84
N TYR A 65 9.70 -11.03 -4.77
CA TYR A 65 9.25 -9.66 -4.53
C TYR A 65 7.86 -9.41 -5.09
N ASN A 66 7.00 -8.79 -4.29
CA ASN A 66 5.66 -8.37 -4.69
C ASN A 66 5.53 -6.85 -4.56
N TYR A 67 5.30 -6.16 -5.68
CA TYR A 67 5.12 -4.70 -5.71
C TYR A 67 3.70 -4.29 -5.32
N HIS A 68 2.73 -5.21 -5.36
CA HIS A 68 1.36 -5.00 -4.92
C HIS A 68 1.27 -5.26 -3.41
N CYS A 69 1.89 -4.38 -2.66
CA CYS A 69 1.90 -4.39 -1.20
C CYS A 69 1.34 -3.07 -0.67
N TRP A 70 1.02 -3.01 0.62
CA TRP A 70 0.50 -1.79 1.24
C TRP A 70 1.42 -1.25 2.34
N MET A 71 1.37 0.06 2.59
CA MET A 71 1.97 0.73 3.73
C MET A 71 1.06 1.86 4.19
N ALA A 72 0.94 2.03 5.50
CA ALA A 72 0.20 3.14 6.10
C ALA A 72 0.98 3.70 7.30
N TYR A 73 0.37 4.68 7.97
CA TYR A 73 0.90 5.32 9.16
C TYR A 73 1.49 4.32 10.16
N GLY A 74 2.69 4.62 10.66
CA GLY A 74 3.43 3.78 11.61
C GLY A 74 4.29 2.70 10.96
N THR A 75 4.20 2.49 9.64
CA THR A 75 5.13 1.59 8.92
C THR A 75 6.55 2.13 8.95
N ARG A 76 7.54 1.26 9.19
CA ARG A 76 8.96 1.64 9.26
C ARG A 76 9.85 0.66 8.50
N ASN A 77 10.23 0.98 7.27
CA ASN A 77 11.10 0.13 6.45
C ASN A 77 11.66 0.88 5.21
N ALA A 78 12.49 0.18 4.42
CA ALA A 78 13.09 0.72 3.21
C ALA A 78 12.07 1.10 2.12
N GLY A 79 10.90 0.44 2.07
CA GLY A 79 9.78 0.78 1.21
C GLY A 79 9.26 2.20 1.46
N VAL A 80 9.21 2.62 2.72
CA VAL A 80 8.80 3.99 3.06
C VAL A 80 9.81 5.01 2.53
N ALA A 81 11.12 4.75 2.63
CA ALA A 81 12.11 5.65 2.03
C ALA A 81 12.02 5.71 0.50
N ALA A 82 11.72 4.59 -0.16
CA ALA A 82 11.49 4.59 -1.61
C ALA A 82 10.28 5.48 -1.98
N LEU A 83 9.19 5.37 -1.20
CA LEU A 83 8.01 6.22 -1.36
C LEU A 83 8.32 7.70 -1.11
N GLN A 84 8.98 8.03 0.00
CA GLN A 84 9.35 9.41 0.35
C GLN A 84 10.24 10.05 -0.74
N GLY A 85 11.27 9.34 -1.19
CA GLY A 85 12.14 9.81 -2.27
C GLY A 85 11.39 9.98 -3.59
N ALA A 86 10.44 9.10 -3.89
CA ALA A 86 9.61 9.23 -5.09
C ALA A 86 8.70 10.45 -5.05
N ILE A 87 8.10 10.74 -3.90
CA ILE A 87 7.29 11.94 -3.69
C ILE A 87 8.13 13.20 -3.94
N ASN A 88 9.26 13.34 -3.23
CA ASN A 88 10.11 14.52 -3.32
C ASN A 88 10.64 14.78 -4.75
N LEU A 89 11.02 13.72 -5.48
CA LEU A 89 11.59 13.86 -6.82
C LEU A 89 10.56 14.03 -7.94
N CYS A 90 9.37 13.46 -7.78
CA CYS A 90 8.39 13.37 -8.87
C CYS A 90 7.18 14.29 -8.70
N TYR A 91 7.01 14.90 -7.53
CA TYR A 91 5.83 15.69 -7.18
C TYR A 91 6.22 17.06 -6.62
N ASN A 92 6.83 17.91 -7.45
CA ASN A 92 7.30 19.25 -7.09
C ASN A 92 6.22 20.20 -6.50
N SER A 93 4.94 19.87 -6.61
CA SER A 93 3.83 20.62 -5.99
C SER A 93 3.58 20.24 -4.53
N ILE A 94 4.21 19.17 -4.04
CA ILE A 94 4.14 18.69 -2.66
C ILE A 94 5.43 19.13 -1.96
N PRO A 95 5.35 19.72 -0.75
CA PRO A 95 6.55 20.05 0.02
C PRO A 95 7.43 18.83 0.25
N ASP A 96 8.75 19.02 0.18
CA ASP A 96 9.70 17.95 0.49
C ASP A 96 9.49 17.46 1.93
N ILE A 97 9.54 16.14 2.09
CA ILE A 97 9.49 15.46 3.38
C ILE A 97 10.80 14.74 3.67
N ASP A 98 11.08 14.47 4.94
CA ASP A 98 12.26 13.71 5.31
C ASP A 98 12.20 12.28 4.76
N VAL A 99 13.33 11.80 4.24
CA VAL A 99 13.50 10.40 3.77
C VAL A 99 14.05 9.57 4.94
N ASP A 100 13.21 9.36 5.95
CA ASP A 100 13.60 8.79 7.25
C ASP A 100 13.15 7.32 7.45
N ARG A 101 12.52 6.72 6.44
CA ARG A 101 11.92 5.36 6.47
C ARG A 101 10.73 5.23 7.42
N VAL A 102 10.15 6.31 7.92
CA VAL A 102 9.01 6.30 8.85
C VAL A 102 7.78 6.91 8.19
N TYR A 103 6.70 6.12 8.13
CA TYR A 103 5.44 6.60 7.61
C TYR A 103 4.73 7.42 8.69
N GLY A 104 5.20 8.65 8.90
CA GLY A 104 4.68 9.61 9.86
C GLY A 104 3.59 10.52 9.27
N ASN A 105 3.28 11.60 9.98
CA ASN A 105 2.29 12.60 9.56
C ASN A 105 2.63 13.25 8.22
N ASP A 106 3.90 13.56 7.98
CA ASP A 106 4.32 14.23 6.75
C ASP A 106 4.20 13.29 5.54
N THR A 107 4.59 12.02 5.70
CA THR A 107 4.38 11.00 4.66
C THR A 107 2.89 10.76 4.39
N LEU A 108 2.06 10.71 5.43
CA LEU A 108 0.60 10.58 5.30
C LEU A 108 -0.01 11.76 4.53
N ALA A 109 0.37 12.99 4.87
CA ALA A 109 -0.10 14.19 4.18
C ALA A 109 0.34 14.20 2.71
N ALA A 110 1.60 13.84 2.45
CA ALA A 110 2.15 13.79 1.10
C ALA A 110 1.47 12.73 0.23
N VAL A 111 1.20 11.53 0.76
CA VAL A 111 0.47 10.49 0.00
C VAL A 111 -0.95 10.94 -0.32
N ARG A 112 -1.65 11.59 0.62
CA ARG A 112 -2.98 12.16 0.33
C ARG A 112 -2.93 13.21 -0.78
N ALA A 113 -1.87 14.00 -0.85
CA ALA A 113 -1.67 14.98 -1.93
C ALA A 113 -1.42 14.28 -3.28
N VAL A 114 -0.58 13.23 -3.32
CA VAL A 114 -0.39 12.37 -4.51
C VAL A 114 -1.72 11.78 -4.98
N GLN A 115 -2.49 11.18 -4.06
CA GLN A 115 -3.79 10.58 -4.35
C GLN A 115 -4.78 11.61 -4.90
N THR A 116 -4.78 12.82 -4.34
CA THR A 116 -5.60 13.94 -4.82
C THR A 116 -5.21 14.36 -6.24
N GLN A 117 -3.91 14.50 -6.51
CA GLN A 117 -3.40 14.87 -7.84
C GLN A 117 -3.76 13.85 -8.92
N HIS A 118 -3.76 12.56 -8.56
CA HIS A 118 -4.12 11.46 -9.46
C HIS A 118 -5.62 11.13 -9.48
N ARG A 119 -6.44 11.83 -8.68
CA ARG A 119 -7.91 11.66 -8.60
C ARG A 119 -8.32 10.22 -8.24
N ILE A 120 -7.56 9.59 -7.36
CA ILE A 120 -7.88 8.28 -6.78
C ILE A 120 -8.43 8.45 -5.36
N LYS A 121 -8.78 7.35 -4.69
CA LYS A 121 -9.24 7.37 -3.29
C LYS A 121 -8.19 8.04 -2.39
N VAL A 122 -8.61 9.05 -1.64
CA VAL A 122 -7.73 9.84 -0.75
C VAL A 122 -7.83 9.32 0.68
N ASP A 123 -7.21 8.17 0.94
CA ASP A 123 -7.17 7.54 2.27
C ASP A 123 -5.83 7.72 3.00
N GLY A 124 -4.78 8.18 2.29
CA GLY A 124 -3.44 8.29 2.84
C GLY A 124 -2.75 6.95 3.06
N GLU A 125 -3.23 5.88 2.42
CA GLU A 125 -2.55 4.59 2.42
C GLU A 125 -1.81 4.42 1.08
N TYR A 126 -0.55 4.01 1.15
CA TYR A 126 0.12 3.51 -0.04
C TYR A 126 -0.39 2.09 -0.29
N GLY A 127 -1.27 1.90 -1.25
CA GLY A 127 -1.79 0.59 -1.67
C GLY A 127 -1.66 0.38 -3.19
N PRO A 128 -2.20 -0.72 -3.73
CA PRO A 128 -2.12 -1.04 -5.16
C PRO A 128 -2.58 0.09 -6.09
N ASP A 129 -3.67 0.78 -5.74
CA ASP A 129 -4.18 1.91 -6.52
C ASP A 129 -3.22 3.11 -6.51
N THR A 130 -2.59 3.38 -5.37
CA THR A 130 -1.58 4.45 -5.26
C THR A 130 -0.32 4.07 -6.03
N TYR A 131 0.16 2.83 -5.88
CA TYR A 131 1.30 2.30 -6.64
C TYR A 131 1.10 2.41 -8.15
N ALA A 132 -0.09 2.01 -8.65
CA ALA A 132 -0.38 2.02 -10.08
C ALA A 132 -0.53 3.43 -10.67
N ALA A 133 -1.01 4.39 -9.86
CA ALA A 133 -1.21 5.77 -10.31
C ALA A 133 0.06 6.62 -10.19
N MET A 134 0.89 6.37 -9.18
CA MET A 134 2.02 7.24 -8.88
C MET A 134 3.22 7.01 -9.78
N LYS A 135 4.05 8.04 -9.94
CA LYS A 135 5.31 7.96 -10.70
C LYS A 135 6.48 7.71 -9.75
N PHE A 136 7.46 6.96 -10.23
CA PHE A 136 8.71 6.70 -9.51
C PHE A 136 9.92 7.23 -10.28
N PRO A 137 10.94 7.72 -9.54
CA PRO A 137 12.13 8.30 -10.13
C PRO A 137 12.98 7.23 -10.80
N LEU A 138 13.54 7.58 -11.96
CA LEU A 138 14.56 6.81 -12.63
C LEU A 138 15.94 7.25 -12.20
N TYR A 139 16.81 6.29 -11.95
CA TYR A 139 18.21 6.52 -11.64
C TYR A 139 19.10 5.92 -12.71
N ARG A 140 20.27 6.52 -12.94
CA ARG A 140 21.25 6.05 -13.92
C ARG A 140 22.15 5.01 -13.30
N ILE A 141 22.35 3.87 -13.95
CA ILE A 141 23.19 2.78 -13.42
C ILE A 141 24.68 3.15 -13.34
N VAL A 142 25.11 4.14 -14.13
CA VAL A 142 26.54 4.48 -14.28
C VAL A 142 27.09 5.29 -13.10
N ASP A 143 26.23 6.02 -12.39
CA ASP A 143 26.63 6.91 -11.29
C ASP A 143 25.59 7.05 -10.17
N ASN A 144 24.51 6.26 -10.23
CA ASN A 144 23.49 6.20 -9.19
C ASN A 144 22.78 7.54 -8.93
N GLN A 145 22.78 8.45 -9.92
CA GLN A 145 22.11 9.75 -9.84
C GLN A 145 20.70 9.68 -10.42
N PHE A 146 19.80 10.53 -9.88
CA PHE A 146 18.48 10.74 -10.46
C PHE A 146 18.62 11.21 -11.91
N SER A 147 17.84 10.61 -12.82
CA SER A 147 17.93 10.89 -14.25
C SER A 147 17.12 12.12 -14.68
N GLY A 148 16.45 12.80 -13.75
CA GLY A 148 15.50 13.87 -14.08
C GLY A 148 14.18 13.36 -14.68
N THR A 149 13.91 12.06 -14.58
CA THR A 149 12.72 11.44 -15.19
C THR A 149 11.95 10.63 -14.16
N CYS A 150 10.63 10.79 -14.15
CA CYS A 150 9.70 10.02 -13.35
C CYS A 150 8.71 9.31 -14.26
N MET A 151 8.49 8.02 -14.02
CA MET A 151 7.57 7.18 -14.80
C MET A 151 6.73 6.26 -13.94
#